data_AF-A0A6V7LB40-F1
#
_entry.id   AF-A0A6V7LB40-F1
#
_cell.length_a   1.000
_cell.length_b   1.000
_cell.length_c   1.000
_cell.angle_alpha   90.00
_cell.angle_beta   90.00
_cell.angle_gamma   90.00
#
_symmetry.space_group_name_H-M   'P 1'
#
loop_
_entity.id
_entity.type
_entity.pdbx_description
1 polymer ?
#
loop_
_entity_poly.entity_id
_entity_poly.type
_entity_poly.pdbx_seq_one_letter_code
_entity_poly.pdbx_strand_id
1 'polypeptide(L)'
;IERSLLIIVLDVNPVQRIVKQEAKILTQCIDSVLVFANAHLMQASTNDVAMIACHGQGAKFLYPETEKTVDVRQFDGQYERFTLVEKIVRQKLQAVVNELINTRPLNSESLISGALTQALCYIARLDREKCPGEKLNSRILVVTGSNDSATQYMNYMNIFFTAQKM
;
A
#
# COMPACT_ATOMS: atom_id res chain seq x y z
N ILE A 1 -20.02 -9.10 -13.24
CA ILE A 1 -19.70 -7.78 -12.65
C ILE A 1 -18.18 -7.64 -12.65
N GLU A 2 -17.65 -6.51 -13.10
CA GLU A 2 -16.21 -6.26 -13.09
C GLU A 2 -15.83 -5.42 -11.86
N ARG A 3 -14.85 -5.92 -11.10
CA ARG A 3 -14.30 -5.30 -9.91
C ARG A 3 -12.86 -4.92 -10.19
N SER A 4 -12.48 -3.66 -10.00
CA SER A 4 -11.09 -3.23 -10.14
C SER A 4 -10.45 -3.12 -8.76
N LEU A 5 -9.32 -3.79 -8.57
CA LEU A 5 -8.52 -3.68 -7.35
C LEU A 5 -7.21 -2.97 -7.66
N LEU A 6 -6.96 -1.87 -6.96
CA LEU A 6 -5.69 -1.16 -7.01
C LEU A 6 -4.94 -1.35 -5.69
N ILE A 7 -3.78 -2.01 -5.76
CA ILE A 7 -2.88 -2.17 -4.61
C ILE A 7 -1.76 -1.16 -4.73
N ILE A 8 -1.61 -0.28 -3.75
CA ILE A 8 -0.55 0.73 -3.70
C ILE A 8 0.49 0.31 -2.67
N VAL A 9 1.71 0.08 -3.13
CA VAL A 9 2.88 -0.20 -2.29
C VAL A 9 3.65 1.11 -2.08
N LEU A 10 3.74 1.55 -0.83
CA LEU A 10 4.42 2.76 -0.41
C LEU A 10 5.74 2.40 0.27
N ASP A 11 6.85 2.87 -0.28
CA ASP A 11 8.16 2.72 0.33
C ASP A 11 8.45 3.82 1.35
N VAL A 12 8.47 3.43 2.63
CA VAL A 12 8.64 4.33 3.78
C VAL A 12 10.02 4.20 4.42
N ASN A 13 11.01 3.69 3.67
CA ASN A 13 12.36 3.52 4.18
C ASN A 13 12.99 4.89 4.59
N PRO A 14 13.38 5.07 5.87
CA PRO A 14 13.99 6.32 6.34
C PRO A 14 15.38 6.59 5.77
N VAL A 15 16.02 5.60 5.11
CA VAL A 15 17.30 5.80 4.41
C VAL A 15 17.15 6.68 3.19
N GLN A 16 15.95 6.76 2.62
CA GLN A 16 15.67 7.59 1.44
C GLN A 16 16.05 9.05 1.70
N ARG A 17 16.73 9.65 0.73
CA ARG A 17 17.16 11.05 0.78
C ARG A 17 15.98 12.01 1.00
N ILE A 18 14.82 11.65 0.46
CA ILE A 18 13.56 12.38 0.57
C ILE A 18 13.08 12.46 2.03
N VAL A 19 13.20 11.37 2.80
CA VAL A 19 12.80 11.33 4.21
C VAL A 19 13.78 12.12 5.08
N LYS A 20 15.07 12.16 4.72
CA LYS A 20 16.11 12.85 5.48
C LYS A 20 16.22 14.36 5.21
N GLN A 21 15.93 14.82 3.99
CA GLN A 21 16.11 16.22 3.63
C GLN A 21 14.86 17.06 3.89
N GLU A 22 13.65 16.56 3.60
CA GLU A 22 12.41 17.32 3.79
C GLU A 22 11.22 16.41 4.10
N ALA A 23 10.88 16.26 5.39
CA ALA A 23 9.68 15.52 5.82
C ALA A 23 8.39 16.01 5.13
N LYS A 24 8.37 17.28 4.70
CA LYS A 24 7.28 17.90 3.95
C LYS A 24 7.02 17.22 2.60
N ILE A 25 8.06 16.74 1.91
CA ILE A 25 7.94 16.06 0.62
C ILE A 25 7.25 14.70 0.82
N LEU A 26 7.60 13.96 1.87
CA LEU A 26 6.94 12.68 2.17
C LEU A 26 5.45 12.89 2.43
N THR A 27 5.09 13.89 3.23
CA THR A 27 3.68 14.23 3.49
C THR A 27 2.94 14.59 2.19
N GLN A 28 3.51 15.44 1.34
CA GLN A 28 2.93 15.80 0.04
C GLN A 28 2.78 14.59 -0.89
N CYS A 29 3.74 13.66 -0.88
CA CYS A 29 3.66 12.42 -1.64
C CYS A 29 2.50 11.55 -1.15
N ILE A 30 2.37 11.36 0.16
CA ILE A 30 1.25 10.62 0.76
C ILE A 30 -0.08 11.28 0.41
N ASP A 31 -0.19 12.60 0.51
CA ASP A 31 -1.39 13.34 0.15
C ASP A 31 -1.76 13.12 -1.32
N SER A 32 -0.77 13.18 -2.22
CA SER A 32 -0.96 12.92 -3.65
C SER A 32 -1.40 11.49 -3.93
N VAL A 33 -0.83 10.51 -3.23
CA VAL A 33 -1.20 9.09 -3.35
C VAL A 33 -2.62 8.85 -2.82
N LEU A 34 -3.01 9.48 -1.71
CA LEU A 34 -4.36 9.39 -1.17
C LEU A 34 -5.39 10.02 -2.11
N VAL A 35 -5.07 11.17 -2.71
CA VAL A 35 -5.92 11.79 -3.75
C VAL A 35 -6.06 10.85 -4.96
N PHE A 36 -4.97 10.21 -5.40
CA PHE A 36 -5.02 9.22 -6.47
C PHE A 36 -5.86 7.98 -6.10
N ALA A 37 -5.72 7.47 -4.88
CA ALA A 37 -6.53 6.35 -4.38
C ALA A 37 -8.03 6.71 -4.34
N ASN A 38 -8.36 7.90 -3.83
CA ASN A 38 -9.73 8.41 -3.82
C ASN A 38 -10.27 8.58 -5.24
N ALA A 39 -9.48 9.11 -6.17
CA ALA A 39 -9.87 9.21 -7.58
C ALA A 39 -10.17 7.83 -8.19
N HIS A 40 -9.39 6.80 -7.86
CA HIS A 40 -9.69 5.44 -8.29
C HIS A 40 -11.01 4.92 -7.72
N LEU A 41 -11.25 5.11 -6.43
CA LEU A 41 -12.52 4.71 -5.80
C LEU A 41 -13.72 5.48 -6.36
N MET A 42 -13.54 6.73 -6.79
CA MET A 42 -14.60 7.55 -7.41
C MET A 42 -14.99 7.07 -8.82
N GLN A 43 -14.11 6.37 -9.53
CA GLN A 43 -14.37 5.93 -10.91
C GLN A 43 -15.51 4.91 -11.02
N ALA A 44 -15.64 4.01 -10.04
CA ALA A 44 -16.73 3.05 -9.98
C ALA A 44 -16.95 2.57 -8.54
N SER A 45 -18.20 2.29 -8.18
CA SER A 45 -18.56 1.77 -6.85
C SER A 45 -18.04 0.35 -6.57
N THR A 46 -17.65 -0.38 -7.62
CA THR A 46 -17.00 -1.69 -7.52
C THR A 46 -15.48 -1.58 -7.38
N ASN A 47 -14.89 -0.39 -7.42
CA ASN A 47 -13.46 -0.25 -7.26
C ASN A 47 -13.05 -0.38 -5.79
N ASP A 48 -11.96 -1.09 -5.55
CA ASP A 48 -11.35 -1.24 -4.24
C ASP A 48 -9.88 -0.86 -4.27
N VAL A 49 -9.41 -0.38 -3.13
CA VAL A 49 -8.01 -0.03 -2.91
C VAL A 49 -7.46 -0.86 -1.76
N ALA A 50 -6.20 -1.29 -1.87
CA ALA A 50 -5.41 -1.77 -0.75
C ALA A 50 -4.11 -0.97 -0.69
N MET A 51 -3.59 -0.71 0.50
CA MET A 51 -2.35 0.04 0.70
C MET A 51 -1.41 -0.74 1.61
N ILE A 52 -0.16 -0.90 1.17
CA ILE A 52 0.90 -1.63 1.86
C ILE A 52 2.09 -0.70 2.03
N ALA A 53 2.64 -0.61 3.25
CA ALA A 53 3.91 0.07 3.51
C ALA A 53 5.06 -0.95 3.47
N CYS A 54 6.15 -0.62 2.79
CA CYS A 54 7.40 -1.38 2.82
C CYS A 54 8.54 -0.57 3.46
N HIS A 55 9.37 -1.27 4.22
CA HIS A 55 10.56 -0.75 4.87
C HIS A 55 11.58 -1.88 5.03
N GLY A 56 12.76 -1.59 5.55
CA GLY A 56 13.84 -2.60 5.60
C GLY A 56 13.66 -3.75 6.59
N GLN A 57 12.62 -3.71 7.44
CA GLN A 57 12.27 -4.80 8.36
C GLN A 57 11.09 -5.65 7.87
N GLY A 58 10.39 -5.22 6.81
CA GLY A 58 9.30 -5.96 6.23
C GLY A 58 8.26 -5.08 5.54
N ALA A 59 7.08 -5.67 5.34
CA ALA A 59 5.94 -5.02 4.73
C ALA A 59 4.70 -5.18 5.63
N LYS A 60 3.93 -4.10 5.76
CA LYS A 60 2.73 -4.03 6.62
C LYS A 60 1.55 -3.45 5.85
N PHE A 61 0.38 -4.05 5.99
CA PHE A 61 -0.85 -3.52 5.42
C PHE A 61 -1.31 -2.27 6.18
N LEU A 62 -1.39 -1.15 5.45
CA LEU A 62 -2.02 0.08 5.92
C LEU A 62 -3.54 -0.03 5.77
N TYR A 63 -4.02 -0.53 4.64
CA TYR A 63 -5.44 -0.71 4.38
C TYR A 63 -5.65 -1.97 3.52
N PRO A 64 -6.69 -2.79 3.76
CA PRO A 64 -7.74 -2.67 4.79
C PRO A 64 -7.25 -2.97 6.22
N GLU A 65 -7.97 -2.43 7.22
CA GLU A 65 -7.75 -2.71 8.65
C GLU A 65 -8.49 -4.00 9.04
N THR A 66 -7.79 -4.96 9.64
CA THR A 66 -8.39 -6.25 10.02
C THR A 66 -9.14 -6.20 11.37
N GLU A 67 -8.85 -5.21 12.24
CA GLU A 67 -9.17 -5.31 13.68
C GLU A 67 -9.98 -4.15 14.27
N LYS A 68 -10.19 -3.02 13.57
CA LYS A 68 -10.90 -1.86 14.14
C LYS A 68 -11.89 -1.24 13.16
N THR A 69 -13.17 -1.29 13.50
CA THR A 69 -14.19 -0.40 12.93
C THR A 69 -13.93 1.00 13.47
N VAL A 70 -13.23 1.82 12.71
CA VAL A 70 -13.12 3.25 13.03
C VAL A 70 -14.48 3.87 12.77
N ASP A 71 -15.20 4.26 13.82
CA ASP A 71 -16.41 5.07 13.69
C ASP A 71 -16.03 6.42 13.09
N VAL A 72 -16.23 6.55 11.78
CA VAL A 72 -16.08 7.82 11.07
C VAL A 72 -17.46 8.44 11.00
N ARG A 73 -17.69 9.47 11.84
CA ARG A 73 -18.89 10.30 11.69
C ARG A 73 -18.74 11.11 10.40
N GLN A 74 -19.78 11.10 9.57
CA GLN A 74 -19.86 11.97 8.40
C GLN A 74 -19.65 13.42 8.82
N PHE A 75 -18.59 14.04 8.32
CA PHE A 75 -18.51 15.48 8.21
C PHE A 75 -18.69 15.80 6.72
N ASP A 76 -19.69 16.62 6.41
CA ASP A 76 -19.76 17.36 5.15
C ASP A 76 -19.99 16.55 3.84
N GLY A 77 -20.97 15.64 3.81
CA GLY A 77 -21.46 15.02 2.56
C GLY A 77 -20.45 14.19 1.75
N GLN A 78 -19.23 14.03 2.26
CA GLN A 78 -18.17 13.23 1.65
C GLN A 78 -18.44 11.74 1.82
N TYR A 79 -17.98 10.95 0.85
CA TYR A 79 -18.12 9.50 0.90
C TYR A 79 -17.29 8.93 2.06
N GLU A 80 -17.96 8.30 3.03
CA GLU A 80 -17.36 7.82 4.29
C GLU A 80 -16.12 6.95 4.07
N ARG A 81 -16.11 6.14 3.00
CA ARG A 81 -14.99 5.26 2.68
C ARG A 81 -13.70 6.04 2.39
N PHE A 82 -13.79 7.26 1.82
CA PHE A 82 -12.61 8.08 1.52
C PHE A 82 -11.97 8.58 2.81
N THR A 83 -12.79 9.18 3.70
CA THR A 83 -12.33 9.65 5.00
C THR A 83 -11.80 8.51 5.86
N LEU A 84 -12.43 7.33 5.78
CA LEU A 84 -11.98 6.12 6.46
C LEU A 84 -10.59 5.67 5.97
N VAL A 85 -10.41 5.53 4.65
CA VAL A 85 -9.13 5.13 4.05
C VAL A 85 -8.05 6.12 4.44
N GLU A 86 -8.29 7.42 4.28
CA GLU A 86 -7.34 8.46 4.63
C GLU A 86 -6.93 8.41 6.10
N LYS A 87 -7.90 8.33 7.02
CA LYS A 87 -7.64 8.31 8.46
C LYS A 87 -6.85 7.07 8.88
N ILE A 88 -7.23 5.89 8.40
CA ILE A 88 -6.55 4.62 8.71
C ILE A 88 -5.11 4.64 8.18
N VAL A 89 -4.94 5.04 6.92
CA VAL A 89 -3.63 5.06 6.27
C VAL A 89 -2.70 6.02 7.00
N ARG A 90 -3.14 7.25 7.31
CA ARG A 90 -2.32 8.22 8.05
C ARG A 90 -1.95 7.70 9.44
N GLN A 91 -2.90 7.14 10.18
CA GLN A 91 -2.67 6.62 11.53
C GLN A 91 -1.65 5.48 11.53
N LYS A 92 -1.82 4.48 10.65
CA LYS A 92 -0.89 3.36 10.56
C LYS A 92 0.48 3.76 10.04
N LEU A 93 0.52 4.65 9.08
CA LEU A 93 1.79 5.13 8.55
C LEU A 93 2.61 5.84 9.63
N GLN A 94 1.96 6.68 10.45
CA GLN A 94 2.61 7.27 11.62
C GLN A 94 3.13 6.21 12.59
N ALA A 95 2.34 5.17 12.87
CA ALA A 95 2.78 4.07 13.74
C ALA A 95 4.01 3.33 13.18
N VAL A 96 4.01 3.02 11.88
CA VAL A 96 5.13 2.36 11.18
C VAL A 96 6.38 3.25 11.21
N VAL A 97 6.25 4.54 10.92
CA VAL A 97 7.39 5.47 10.95
C VAL A 97 7.97 5.60 12.37
N ASN A 98 7.11 5.68 13.39
CA ASN A 98 7.56 5.74 14.79
C ASN A 98 8.30 4.47 15.23
N GLU A 99 7.82 3.28 14.80
CA GLU A 99 8.50 2.01 15.05
C GLU A 99 9.88 1.97 14.39
N LEU A 100 10.00 2.47 13.16
CA LEU A 100 11.27 2.50 12.43
C LEU A 100 12.32 3.41 13.08
N ILE A 101 11.91 4.55 13.64
CA ILE A 101 12.81 5.45 14.37
C ILE A 101 13.40 4.76 15.60
N ASN A 102 12.61 3.94 16.29
CA ASN A 102 13.01 3.26 17.51
C ASN A 102 13.89 2.03 17.26
N THR A 103 13.84 1.46 16.06
CA THR A 103 14.48 0.16 15.77
C THR A 103 15.76 0.36 14.96
N ARG A 104 16.93 0.21 15.60
CA ARG A 104 18.25 0.21 14.93
C ARG A 104 18.61 -1.20 14.46
N PRO A 105 19.25 -1.39 13.29
CA PRO A 105 19.90 -0.38 12.44
C PRO A 105 19.00 0.18 11.32
N LEU A 106 19.13 1.50 11.11
CA LEU A 106 18.44 2.23 10.03
C LEU A 106 18.98 1.87 8.63
N ASN A 107 20.10 1.16 8.49
CA ASN A 107 20.75 0.89 7.20
C ASN A 107 20.26 -0.41 6.53
N SER A 108 18.96 -0.70 6.61
CA SER A 108 18.36 -1.81 5.88
C SER A 108 17.81 -1.34 4.53
N GLU A 109 18.12 -2.10 3.49
CA GLU A 109 17.55 -1.90 2.15
C GLU A 109 16.03 -2.11 2.21
N SER A 110 15.25 -1.39 1.40
CA SER A 110 13.79 -1.53 1.45
C SER A 110 13.35 -2.90 0.95
N LEU A 111 12.54 -3.62 1.72
CA LEU A 111 12.04 -4.96 1.37
C LEU A 111 10.78 -4.89 0.48
N ILE A 112 10.89 -4.26 -0.69
CA ILE A 112 9.77 -4.09 -1.64
C ILE A 112 9.29 -5.45 -2.14
N SER A 113 10.20 -6.40 -2.38
CA SER A 113 9.84 -7.77 -2.79
C SER A 113 8.88 -8.45 -1.81
N GLY A 114 9.03 -8.17 -0.50
CA GLY A 114 8.11 -8.66 0.53
C GLY A 114 6.70 -8.08 0.39
N ALA A 115 6.59 -6.77 0.14
CA ALA A 115 5.30 -6.11 -0.08
C ALA A 115 4.60 -6.59 -1.35
N LEU A 116 5.35 -6.79 -2.44
CA LEU A 116 4.82 -7.33 -3.68
C LEU A 116 4.32 -8.77 -3.50
N THR A 117 5.04 -9.58 -2.72
CA THR A 117 4.60 -10.95 -2.39
C THR A 117 3.30 -10.93 -1.60
N GLN A 118 3.19 -10.06 -0.59
CA GLN A 118 1.95 -9.84 0.16
C GLN A 118 0.79 -9.37 -0.74
N ALA A 119 1.07 -8.46 -1.68
CA ALA A 119 0.09 -7.98 -2.65
C ALA A 119 -0.43 -9.12 -3.55
N LEU A 120 0.46 -9.94 -4.12
CA LEU A 120 0.07 -11.09 -4.95
C LEU A 120 -0.73 -12.13 -4.14
N CYS A 121 -0.31 -12.44 -2.92
CA CYS A 121 -1.06 -13.33 -2.02
C CYS A 121 -2.47 -12.78 -1.72
N TYR A 122 -2.59 -11.46 -1.53
CA TYR A 122 -3.87 -10.81 -1.29
C TYR A 122 -4.78 -10.87 -2.52
N ILE A 123 -4.25 -10.63 -3.72
CA ILE A 123 -4.97 -10.80 -4.99
C ILE A 123 -5.44 -12.25 -5.13
N ALA A 124 -4.55 -13.22 -4.93
CA ALA A 124 -4.87 -14.64 -5.04
C ALA A 124 -5.96 -15.08 -4.05
N ARG A 125 -5.98 -14.49 -2.85
CA ARG A 125 -7.04 -14.71 -1.87
C ARG A 125 -8.37 -14.13 -2.36
N LEU A 126 -8.40 -12.86 -2.79
CA LEU A 126 -9.63 -12.23 -3.28
C LEU A 126 -10.19 -12.91 -4.52
N ASP A 127 -9.32 -13.42 -5.41
CA ASP A 127 -9.75 -14.14 -6.59
C ASP A 127 -10.43 -15.48 -6.26
N ARG A 128 -10.07 -16.10 -5.12
CA ARG A 128 -10.73 -17.31 -4.59
C ARG A 128 -12.02 -17.02 -3.84
N GLU A 129 -12.11 -15.87 -3.18
CA GLU A 129 -13.26 -15.44 -2.37
C GLU A 129 -14.36 -14.74 -3.19
N LYS A 130 -14.09 -14.39 -4.46
CA LYS A 130 -15.05 -13.69 -5.32
C LYS A 130 -16.31 -14.50 -5.60
N CYS A 131 -17.42 -13.81 -5.86
CA CYS A 131 -18.67 -14.45 -6.25
C CYS A 131 -18.54 -15.09 -7.66
N PRO A 132 -19.20 -16.23 -7.91
CA PRO A 132 -19.26 -16.82 -9.25
C PRO A 132 -19.79 -15.82 -10.28
N GLY A 133 -19.06 -15.61 -11.38
CA GLY A 133 -19.41 -14.63 -12.42
C GLY A 133 -18.88 -13.20 -12.19
N GLU A 134 -18.14 -12.98 -11.11
CA GLU A 134 -17.37 -11.75 -10.88
C GLU A 134 -15.97 -11.86 -11.49
N LYS A 135 -15.53 -10.80 -12.17
CA LYS A 135 -14.18 -10.70 -12.73
C LYS A 135 -13.39 -9.65 -11.95
N LEU A 136 -12.29 -10.08 -11.34
CA LEU A 136 -11.38 -9.23 -10.58
C LEU A 136 -10.23 -8.76 -11.50
N ASN A 137 -10.17 -7.46 -11.77
CA ASN A 137 -9.07 -6.83 -12.49
C ASN A 137 -8.13 -6.18 -11.48
N SER A 138 -6.98 -6.80 -11.20
CA SER A 138 -6.03 -6.32 -10.19
C SER A 138 -4.85 -5.58 -10.82
N ARG A 139 -4.41 -4.48 -10.20
CA ARG A 139 -3.20 -3.72 -10.58
C ARG A 139 -2.40 -3.36 -9.35
N ILE A 140 -1.07 -3.44 -9.44
CA ILE A 140 -0.16 -3.04 -8.37
C ILE A 140 0.60 -1.79 -8.82
N LEU A 141 0.53 -0.73 -8.02
CA LEU A 141 1.33 0.49 -8.15
C LEU A 141 2.40 0.50 -7.06
N VAL A 142 3.67 0.64 -7.44
CA VAL A 142 4.78 0.79 -6.49
C VAL A 142 5.27 2.23 -6.51
N VAL A 143 5.29 2.87 -5.36
CA VAL A 143 5.85 4.20 -5.14
C VAL A 143 7.10 4.03 -4.28
N THR A 144 8.27 4.09 -4.91
CA THR A 144 9.56 3.97 -4.24
C THR A 144 10.50 5.12 -4.58
N GLY A 145 11.23 5.58 -3.57
CA GLY A 145 12.37 6.49 -3.69
C GLY A 145 13.67 5.87 -3.18
N SER A 146 13.67 4.55 -2.94
CA SER A 146 14.88 3.81 -2.53
C SER A 146 15.69 3.38 -3.74
N ASN A 147 16.98 3.14 -3.52
CA ASN A 147 17.83 2.56 -4.55
C ASN A 147 17.55 1.06 -4.71
N ASP A 148 17.87 0.53 -5.89
CA ASP A 148 17.79 -0.90 -6.17
C ASP A 148 18.72 -1.71 -5.26
N SER A 149 18.20 -2.85 -4.80
CA SER A 149 18.95 -3.84 -4.04
C SER A 149 19.26 -5.06 -4.90
N ALA A 150 20.55 -5.33 -5.11
CA ALA A 150 20.99 -6.51 -5.86
C ALA A 150 20.59 -7.82 -5.15
N THR A 151 20.48 -7.81 -3.82
CA THR A 151 20.12 -9.01 -3.03
C THR A 151 18.68 -9.46 -3.29
N GLN A 152 17.82 -8.55 -3.74
CA GLN A 152 16.40 -8.83 -4.00
C GLN A 152 16.10 -9.23 -5.44
N TYR A 153 17.09 -9.20 -6.35
CA TYR A 153 16.88 -9.48 -7.76
C TYR A 153 16.15 -10.81 -8.00
N MET A 154 16.61 -11.90 -7.38
CA MET A 154 15.97 -13.21 -7.51
C MET A 154 14.51 -13.20 -7.01
N ASN A 155 14.23 -12.46 -5.94
CA ASN A 155 12.87 -12.32 -5.42
C ASN A 155 11.98 -11.55 -6.40
N TYR A 156 12.48 -10.45 -6.98
CA TYR A 156 11.76 -9.72 -8.03
C TYR A 156 11.45 -10.60 -9.24
N MET A 157 12.42 -11.43 -9.67
CA MET A 157 12.20 -12.36 -10.78
C MET A 157 11.09 -13.36 -10.46
N ASN A 158 11.08 -13.96 -9.26
CA ASN A 158 10.03 -14.88 -8.85
C ASN A 158 8.65 -14.21 -8.79
N ILE A 159 8.60 -12.99 -8.25
CA ILE A 159 7.38 -12.17 -8.17
C ILE A 159 6.88 -11.83 -9.56
N PHE A 160 7.76 -11.44 -10.48
CA PHE A 160 7.42 -11.12 -11.86
C PHE A 160 6.81 -12.33 -12.58
N PHE A 161 7.45 -13.50 -12.50
CA PHE A 161 6.90 -14.72 -13.12
C PHE A 161 5.58 -15.15 -12.49
N THR A 162 5.42 -14.96 -11.18
CA THR A 162 4.16 -15.23 -10.50
C THR A 162 3.07 -14.27 -10.97
N ALA A 163 3.38 -12.97 -11.06
CA ALA A 163 2.45 -11.95 -11.52
C ALA A 163 2.06 -12.15 -12.99
N GLN A 164 2.97 -12.62 -13.84
CA GLN A 164 2.68 -12.93 -15.26
C GLN A 164 1.71 -14.12 -15.40
N LYS A 165 1.72 -15.05 -14.45
CA LYS A 165 0.85 -16.24 -14.47
C LYS A 165 -0.56 -15.96 -13.93
N MET A 166 -0.68 -14.95 -13.06
CA MET A 166 -1.96 -14.51 -12.48
C MET A 166 -2.72 -13.59 -13.45
#